data_AF-A0A8T3XEM6-F1
#
_entry.id   AF-A0A8T3XEM6-F1
#
_cell.length_a   1.000
_cell.length_b   1.000
_cell.length_c   1.000
_cell.angle_alpha   90.00
_cell.angle_beta   90.00
_cell.angle_gamma   90.00
#
_symmetry.space_group_name_H-M   'P 1'
#
loop_
_entity.id
_entity.type
_entity.pdbx_description
1 polymer ?
#
loop_
_entity_poly.entity_id
_entity_poly.type
_entity_poly.pdbx_seq_one_letter_code
_entity_poly.pdbx_strand_id
1 'polypeptide(L)'
;MGQLSAEKEVVNFWLNGKGYFTVNNLKSSGRDIGILAFKFDKAISIMHVEVACSISRLSEQNYLIERIINEKFNDDNIKTAIMNYAKNMGADLEIKNAIVLNSLPEDNKNTTKKIKEENIIILKFEDMLADVMKELKTSYFRNDALRAMQLIKFLLIQNPKRFVDVLYESLGQQKMREFLAELLNRDEIIKEFRKTNEERLALILKQAMIKPEKLAEMLENDILNRKTRKTFVASLMEQDGMKKYKKRAKLKKEMPLNKFFG
;
A
#
# COMPACT_ATOMS: atom_id res chain seq x y z
N MET A 1 27.68 1.79 22.27
CA MET A 1 26.79 2.60 21.39
C MET A 1 25.36 2.22 21.71
N GLY A 2 24.46 3.18 21.90
CA GLY A 2 23.04 2.88 22.13
C GLY A 2 22.43 2.26 20.87
N GLN A 3 21.63 1.19 21.04
CA GLN A 3 20.91 0.56 19.95
C GLN A 3 19.79 1.50 19.47
N LEU A 4 19.73 1.78 18.17
CA LEU A 4 18.64 2.55 17.58
C LEU A 4 17.37 1.70 17.53
N SER A 5 16.21 2.37 17.58
CA SER A 5 14.94 1.67 17.33
C SER A 5 14.87 1.24 15.87
N ALA A 6 14.07 0.21 15.59
CA ALA A 6 13.89 -0.30 14.23
C ALA A 6 13.40 0.79 13.27
N GLU A 7 12.50 1.66 13.72
CA GLU A 7 11.95 2.76 12.93
C GLU A 7 13.04 3.79 12.60
N LYS A 8 13.91 4.14 13.55
CA LYS A 8 15.04 5.04 13.28
C LYS A 8 16.03 4.43 12.29
N GLU A 9 16.26 3.13 12.35
CA GLU A 9 17.13 2.44 11.39
C GLU A 9 16.55 2.45 9.97
N VAL A 10 15.24 2.26 9.83
CA VAL A 10 14.53 2.40 8.54
C VAL A 10 14.62 3.83 8.02
N VAL A 11 14.35 4.83 8.86
CA VAL A 11 14.43 6.25 8.49
C VAL A 11 15.86 6.63 8.10
N ASN A 12 16.87 6.15 8.82
CA ASN A 12 18.28 6.34 8.47
C ASN A 12 18.61 5.77 7.11
N PHE A 13 18.19 4.54 6.83
CA PHE A 13 18.43 3.92 5.53
C PHE A 13 17.76 4.71 4.40
N TRP A 14 16.51 5.14 4.61
CA TRP A 14 15.78 5.95 3.65
C TRP A 14 16.47 7.30 3.39
N LEU A 15 16.88 8.02 4.44
CA LEU A 15 17.62 9.29 4.33
C LEU A 15 18.95 9.11 3.59
N ASN A 16 19.70 8.05 3.89
CA ASN A 16 20.95 7.73 3.19
C ASN A 16 20.71 7.46 1.70
N GLY A 17 19.63 6.76 1.35
CA GLY A 17 19.21 6.55 -0.05
C GLY A 17 18.89 7.86 -0.80
N LYS A 18 18.46 8.90 -0.07
CA LYS A 18 18.24 10.26 -0.61
C LYS A 18 19.50 11.15 -0.59
N GLY A 19 20.67 10.59 -0.24
CA GLY A 19 21.95 11.29 -0.23
C GLY A 19 22.23 12.10 1.03
N TYR A 20 21.49 11.88 2.11
CA TYR A 20 21.83 12.48 3.41
C TYR A 20 22.88 11.63 4.14
N PHE A 21 23.71 12.28 4.93
CA PHE A 21 24.52 11.65 5.96
C PHE A 21 23.84 11.83 7.31
N THR A 22 23.63 10.76 8.08
CA THR A 22 22.89 10.85 9.35
C THR A 22 23.77 10.68 10.59
N VAL A 23 23.51 11.49 11.60
CA VAL A 23 24.08 11.38 12.94
C VAL A 23 22.94 11.08 13.92
N ASN A 24 23.16 10.08 14.75
CA ASN A 24 22.14 9.49 15.62
C ASN A 24 22.62 9.45 17.07
N ASN A 25 21.69 9.15 17.99
CA ASN A 25 21.98 9.00 19.43
C ASN A 25 22.60 10.26 20.06
N LEU A 26 22.32 11.43 19.48
CA LEU A 26 22.75 12.70 20.04
C LEU A 26 21.90 13.02 21.26
N LYS A 27 22.54 13.47 22.33
CA LYS A 27 21.87 13.83 23.57
C LYS A 27 22.14 15.28 23.96
N SER A 28 21.11 15.96 24.45
CA SER A 28 21.21 17.26 25.11
C SER A 28 20.58 17.15 26.49
N SER A 29 21.34 17.41 27.55
CA SER A 29 20.87 17.29 28.95
C SER A 29 20.17 15.94 29.24
N GLY A 30 20.70 14.85 28.69
CA GLY A 30 20.16 13.49 28.84
C GLY A 30 18.98 13.15 27.92
N ARG A 31 18.38 14.13 27.24
CA ARG A 31 17.30 13.94 26.27
C ARG A 31 17.84 13.58 24.88
N ASP A 32 17.17 12.66 24.20
CA ASP A 32 17.50 12.28 22.83
C ASP A 32 17.06 13.38 21.85
N ILE A 33 18.00 13.85 21.03
CA ILE A 33 17.78 14.88 20.02
C ILE A 33 17.11 14.27 18.77
N GLY A 34 17.14 12.95 18.57
CA GLY A 34 16.62 12.32 17.35
C GLY A 34 17.72 12.14 16.31
N ILE A 35 17.39 12.33 15.03
CA ILE A 35 18.32 12.15 13.90
C ILE A 35 18.69 13.53 13.35
N LEU A 36 19.98 13.81 13.18
CA LEU A 36 20.45 14.95 12.38
C LEU A 36 20.91 14.43 11.03
N ALA A 37 20.25 14.86 9.96
CA ALA A 37 20.55 14.49 8.59
C ALA A 37 21.19 15.67 7.86
N PHE A 38 22.38 15.47 7.32
CA PHE A 38 23.17 16.48 6.63
C PHE A 38 23.17 16.18 5.14
N LYS A 39 22.92 17.19 4.31
CA LYS A 39 23.09 17.08 2.87
C LYS A 39 24.15 18.07 2.41
N PHE A 40 25.18 17.55 1.74
CA PHE A 40 26.33 18.30 1.26
C PHE A 40 26.18 18.53 -0.25
N ASP A 41 25.29 19.45 -0.63
CA ASP A 41 25.13 19.90 -2.03
C ASP A 41 25.91 21.23 -2.21
N LYS A 42 25.41 22.17 -3.02
CA LYS A 42 26.01 23.52 -3.19
C LYS A 42 26.05 24.33 -1.88
N ALA A 43 25.13 24.03 -0.96
CA ALA A 43 25.07 24.54 0.39
C ALA A 43 24.79 23.37 1.35
N ILE A 44 25.20 23.51 2.61
CA ILE A 44 24.97 22.49 3.64
C ILE A 44 23.56 22.71 4.20
N SER A 45 22.67 21.75 3.98
CA SER A 45 21.34 21.74 4.60
C SER A 45 21.30 20.71 5.73
N ILE A 46 20.75 21.09 6.87
CA ILE A 46 20.56 20.21 8.02
C ILE A 46 19.07 19.94 8.18
N MET A 47 18.71 18.69 8.39
CA MET A 47 17.36 18.30 8.77
C MET A 47 17.40 17.61 10.14
N HIS A 48 16.70 18.20 11.11
CA HIS A 48 16.41 17.59 12.39
C HIS A 48 15.15 16.74 12.29
N VAL A 49 15.30 15.42 12.42
CA VAL A 49 14.23 14.45 12.23
C VAL A 49 13.89 13.77 13.55
N GLU A 50 12.64 13.91 13.98
CA GLU A 50 12.06 13.12 15.08
C GLU A 50 11.23 11.96 14.51
N VAL A 51 11.52 10.75 14.99
CA VAL A 51 10.79 9.55 14.58
C VAL A 51 9.77 9.19 15.66
N ALA A 52 8.52 9.57 15.42
CA ALA A 52 7.40 9.40 16.35
C ALA A 52 6.42 8.33 15.84
N CYS A 53 6.95 7.12 15.64
CA CYS A 53 6.16 5.98 15.20
C CYS A 53 5.73 5.12 16.41
N SER A 54 4.47 4.69 16.43
CA SER A 54 3.96 3.78 17.46
C SER A 54 2.83 2.90 16.93
N ILE A 55 3.02 1.59 17.01
CA ILE A 55 2.02 0.60 16.59
C ILE A 55 0.87 0.53 17.60
N SER A 56 1.13 0.76 18.89
CA SER A 56 0.14 0.63 19.98
C SER A 56 -0.67 1.89 20.26
N ARG A 57 -0.25 3.07 19.75
CA ARG A 57 -0.87 4.38 20.04
C ARG A 57 -1.37 5.12 18.81
N LEU A 58 -1.77 4.39 17.77
CA LEU A 58 -2.32 4.97 16.52
C LEU A 58 -3.47 5.95 16.78
N SER A 59 -4.34 5.69 17.77
CA SER A 59 -5.49 6.53 18.13
C SER A 59 -5.15 7.78 18.96
N GLU A 60 -3.96 7.86 19.58
CA GLU A 60 -3.57 8.94 20.51
C GLU A 60 -2.59 9.95 19.88
N GLN A 61 -2.30 9.81 18.57
CA GLN A 61 -1.27 10.60 17.88
C GLN A 61 -1.44 12.11 18.03
N ASN A 62 -2.67 12.63 18.12
CA ASN A 62 -2.93 14.07 18.23
C ASN A 62 -2.36 14.71 19.50
N TYR A 63 -2.61 14.11 20.67
CA TYR A 63 -2.10 14.64 21.94
C TYR A 63 -0.58 14.49 22.02
N LEU A 64 -0.03 13.44 21.38
CA LEU A 64 1.39 13.21 21.31
C LEU A 64 2.12 14.24 20.43
N ILE A 65 1.52 14.71 19.34
CA ILE A 65 2.17 15.64 18.41
C ILE A 65 2.48 16.99 19.05
N GLU A 66 1.54 17.60 19.77
CA GLU A 66 1.80 18.89 20.42
C GLU A 66 2.90 18.77 21.48
N ARG A 67 2.91 17.67 22.22
CA ARG A 67 3.97 17.38 23.17
C ARG A 67 5.32 17.19 22.47
N ILE A 68 5.36 16.45 21.36
CA ILE A 68 6.59 16.24 20.57
C ILE A 68 7.11 17.58 20.03
N ILE A 69 6.24 18.44 19.51
CA ILE A 69 6.66 19.76 19.01
C ILE A 69 7.34 20.56 20.12
N ASN A 70 6.71 20.61 21.28
CA ASN A 70 7.25 21.36 22.41
C ASN A 70 8.56 20.75 22.96
N GLU A 71 8.62 19.43 23.11
CA GLU A 71 9.76 18.73 23.70
C GLU A 71 10.95 18.56 22.76
N LYS A 72 10.72 18.52 21.44
CA LYS A 72 11.76 18.20 20.44
C LYS A 72 12.13 19.38 19.56
N PHE A 73 11.17 20.17 19.12
CA PHE A 73 11.44 21.26 18.18
C PHE A 73 11.49 22.63 18.85
N ASN A 74 10.75 22.85 19.94
CA ASN A 74 10.72 24.12 20.66
C ASN A 74 11.61 24.18 21.90
N ASP A 75 12.22 23.07 22.34
CA ASP A 75 13.15 23.04 23.48
C ASP A 75 14.47 23.76 23.15
N ASP A 76 14.76 24.84 23.89
CA ASP A 76 15.94 25.69 23.67
C ASP A 76 17.27 24.93 23.88
N ASN A 77 17.31 23.92 24.75
CA ASN A 77 18.52 23.11 24.95
C ASN A 77 18.79 22.22 23.75
N ILE A 78 17.73 21.73 23.09
CA ILE A 78 17.86 20.95 21.85
C ILE A 78 18.28 21.87 20.71
N LYS A 79 17.62 23.01 20.52
CA LYS A 79 18.00 24.00 19.50
C LYS A 79 19.47 24.42 19.63
N THR A 80 19.88 24.75 20.85
CA THR A 80 21.27 25.15 21.15
C THR A 80 22.24 24.01 20.88
N ALA A 81 21.91 22.77 21.26
CA ALA A 81 22.75 21.62 20.97
C ALA A 81 22.91 21.38 19.46
N ILE A 82 21.82 21.45 18.69
CA ILE A 82 21.86 21.32 17.22
C ILE A 82 22.72 22.42 16.61
N MET A 83 22.54 23.68 17.03
CA MET A 83 23.37 24.79 16.56
C MET A 83 24.85 24.59 16.90
N ASN A 84 25.16 24.04 18.08
CA ASN A 84 26.54 23.73 18.45
C ASN A 84 27.15 22.63 17.56
N TYR A 85 26.39 21.60 17.20
CA TYR A 85 26.84 20.58 16.23
C TYR A 85 27.04 21.17 14.83
N ALA A 86 26.23 22.16 14.45
CA ALA A 86 26.28 22.81 13.15
C ALA A 86 27.32 23.94 13.06
N LYS A 87 27.78 24.50 14.19
CA LYS A 87 28.61 25.72 14.25
C LYS A 87 29.86 25.71 13.38
N ASN A 88 30.47 24.54 13.18
CA ASN A 88 31.69 24.38 12.39
C ASN A 88 31.43 24.12 10.89
N MET A 89 30.17 24.14 10.45
CA MET A 89 29.75 23.73 9.10
C MET A 89 29.50 24.90 8.14
N GLY A 90 29.73 26.15 8.54
CA GLY A 90 29.63 27.33 7.66
C GLY A 90 28.62 28.39 8.12
N ALA A 91 28.58 29.53 7.43
CA ALA A 91 27.80 30.71 7.84
C ALA A 91 26.33 30.70 7.40
N ASP A 92 25.96 29.92 6.37
CA ASP A 92 24.60 29.86 5.82
C ASP A 92 23.96 28.48 6.06
N LEU A 93 23.62 28.21 7.33
CA LEU A 93 23.02 26.93 7.74
C LEU A 93 21.50 27.03 7.80
N GLU A 94 20.83 26.39 6.84
CA GLU A 94 19.39 26.17 6.89
C GLU A 94 19.10 24.88 7.66
N ILE A 95 18.48 25.00 8.85
CA ILE A 95 18.01 23.87 9.66
C ILE A 95 16.50 23.71 9.42
N LYS A 96 16.11 22.54 8.89
CA LYS A 96 14.71 22.15 8.70
C LYS A 96 14.32 21.14 9.75
N ASN A 97 13.11 21.25 10.27
CA ASN A 97 12.55 20.28 11.19
C ASN A 97 11.64 19.31 10.43
N ALA A 98 11.73 18.03 10.74
CA ALA A 98 10.86 17.01 10.17
C ALA A 98 10.38 16.04 11.25
N ILE A 99 9.12 15.61 11.13
CA ILE A 99 8.52 14.59 11.99
C ILE A 99 8.06 13.41 11.16
N VAL A 100 8.42 12.20 11.59
CA VAL A 100 8.01 10.95 10.95
C VAL A 100 6.89 10.30 11.78
N LEU A 101 5.75 10.06 11.15
CA LEU A 101 4.53 9.50 11.76
C LEU A 101 4.07 8.24 11.01
N ASN A 102 3.39 7.28 11.66
CA ASN A 102 2.93 6.02 11.02
C ASN A 102 2.13 6.30 9.72
N SER A 103 0.93 6.84 9.90
CA SER A 103 -0.01 7.28 8.88
C SER A 103 -0.71 8.52 9.42
N LEU A 104 -1.03 9.46 8.53
CA LEU A 104 -1.79 10.65 8.91
C LEU A 104 -3.26 10.23 9.10
N PRO A 105 -3.88 10.43 10.27
CA PRO A 105 -5.33 10.31 10.38
C PRO A 105 -5.98 11.28 9.38
N GLU A 106 -6.76 10.74 8.46
CA GLU A 106 -7.35 11.47 7.31
C GLU A 106 -8.19 12.70 7.73
N ASP A 107 -8.62 12.77 9.00
CA ASP A 107 -9.46 13.83 9.54
C ASP A 107 -8.75 14.94 10.34
N ASN A 108 -7.44 14.91 10.54
CA ASN A 108 -6.77 15.89 11.41
C ASN A 108 -6.28 17.15 10.71
N LYS A 109 -7.24 17.96 10.23
CA LYS A 109 -6.98 19.31 9.70
C LYS A 109 -6.30 20.23 10.72
N ASN A 110 -6.62 20.12 12.01
CA ASN A 110 -6.04 20.99 13.05
C ASN A 110 -4.58 20.66 13.35
N THR A 111 -4.24 19.38 13.44
CA THR A 111 -2.87 18.92 13.73
C THR A 111 -1.92 19.22 12.56
N THR A 112 -2.37 18.98 11.33
CA THR A 112 -1.61 19.35 10.12
C THR A 112 -1.45 20.86 9.97
N LYS A 113 -2.39 21.67 10.49
CA LYS A 113 -2.29 23.13 10.47
C LYS A 113 -1.20 23.64 11.42
N LYS A 114 -1.18 23.23 12.70
CA LYS A 114 -0.13 23.61 13.67
C LYS A 114 1.28 23.21 13.19
N ILE A 115 1.43 21.99 12.67
CA ILE A 115 2.72 21.52 12.15
C ILE A 115 3.21 22.39 10.98
N LYS A 116 2.29 22.80 10.09
CA LYS A 116 2.61 23.71 8.97
C LYS A 116 2.94 25.12 9.44
N GLU A 117 2.25 25.62 10.47
CA GLU A 117 2.52 26.94 11.06
C GLU A 117 3.94 27.02 11.68
N GLU A 118 4.45 25.91 12.23
CA GLU A 118 5.80 25.79 12.78
C GLU A 118 6.89 25.44 11.74
N ASN A 119 6.56 25.45 10.44
CA ASN A 119 7.47 25.05 9.35
C ASN A 119 8.10 23.65 9.52
N ILE A 120 7.39 22.71 10.16
CA ILE A 120 7.86 21.33 10.34
C ILE A 120 7.35 20.46 9.18
N ILE A 121 8.25 19.72 8.54
CA ILE A 121 7.95 18.80 7.45
C ILE A 121 7.34 17.51 8.02
N ILE A 122 6.19 17.10 7.51
CA ILE A 122 5.59 15.80 7.87
C ILE A 122 6.02 14.77 6.86
N LEU A 123 6.56 13.65 7.35
CA LEU A 123 6.88 12.49 6.55
C LEU A 123 6.10 11.27 7.07
N LYS A 124 5.53 10.48 6.15
CA LYS A 124 4.81 9.26 6.50
C LYS A 124 5.75 8.07 6.51
N PHE A 125 5.71 7.31 7.59
CA PHE A 125 6.56 6.14 7.76
C PHE A 125 6.17 5.01 6.79
N GLU A 126 4.88 4.86 6.49
CA GLU A 126 4.40 3.90 5.47
C GLU A 126 5.02 4.14 4.10
N ASP A 127 5.15 5.40 3.67
CA ASP A 127 5.79 5.77 2.40
C ASP A 127 7.29 5.43 2.43
N MET A 128 7.97 5.72 3.54
CA MET A 128 9.37 5.36 3.71
C MET A 128 9.58 3.84 3.70
N LEU A 129 8.74 3.09 4.42
CA LEU A 129 8.81 1.62 4.42
C LEU A 129 8.64 1.06 3.01
N ALA A 130 7.70 1.58 2.23
CA ALA A 130 7.50 1.17 0.85
C ALA A 130 8.73 1.46 -0.02
N ASP A 131 9.33 2.63 0.11
CA ASP A 131 10.58 3.00 -0.59
C ASP A 131 11.74 2.08 -0.19
N VAL A 132 11.97 1.89 1.11
CA VAL A 132 13.02 0.99 1.63
C VAL A 132 12.81 -0.43 1.11
N MET A 133 11.59 -0.96 1.20
CA MET A 133 11.27 -2.29 0.68
C MET A 133 11.59 -2.43 -0.81
N LYS A 134 11.36 -1.40 -1.64
CA LYS A 134 11.74 -1.43 -3.06
C LYS A 134 13.26 -1.47 -3.23
N GLU A 135 13.99 -0.67 -2.47
CA GLU A 135 15.45 -0.50 -2.57
C GLU A 135 16.26 -1.67 -1.99
N LEU A 136 15.70 -2.45 -1.06
CA LEU A 136 16.41 -3.60 -0.47
C LEU A 136 16.89 -4.58 -1.55
N LYS A 137 18.21 -4.78 -1.60
CA LYS A 137 18.91 -5.73 -2.48
C LYS A 137 19.12 -7.07 -1.77
N THR A 138 19.74 -8.04 -2.42
CA THR A 138 20.09 -9.36 -1.85
C THR A 138 21.40 -9.36 -1.03
N SER A 139 22.17 -8.26 -1.08
CA SER A 139 23.39 -8.08 -0.28
C SER A 139 23.09 -8.12 1.21
N TYR A 140 24.00 -8.67 2.01
CA TYR A 140 23.82 -8.75 3.45
C TYR A 140 23.75 -7.35 4.10
N PHE A 141 22.68 -7.10 4.86
CA PHE A 141 22.56 -5.92 5.72
C PHE A 141 22.91 -6.32 7.15
N ARG A 142 23.89 -5.62 7.75
CA ARG A 142 24.28 -5.81 9.15
C ARG A 142 23.21 -5.34 10.13
N ASN A 143 22.38 -4.38 9.71
CA ASN A 143 21.29 -3.87 10.52
C ASN A 143 20.14 -4.89 10.61
N ASP A 144 19.76 -5.27 11.82
CA ASP A 144 18.74 -6.31 12.05
C ASP A 144 17.35 -5.95 11.52
N ALA A 145 16.94 -4.67 11.60
CA ALA A 145 15.66 -4.23 11.08
C ALA A 145 15.61 -4.35 9.55
N LEU A 146 16.64 -3.86 8.85
CA LEU A 146 16.77 -3.99 7.40
C LEU A 146 16.92 -5.46 6.98
N ARG A 147 17.64 -6.27 7.77
CA ARG A 147 17.78 -7.69 7.52
C ARG A 147 16.45 -8.43 7.66
N ALA A 148 15.66 -8.12 8.67
CA ALA A 148 14.31 -8.67 8.82
C ALA A 148 13.41 -8.29 7.64
N MET A 149 13.41 -7.02 7.23
CA MET A 149 12.67 -6.56 6.04
C MET A 149 13.14 -7.27 4.75
N GLN A 150 14.44 -7.50 4.61
CA GLN A 150 15.01 -8.26 3.49
C GLN A 150 14.52 -9.71 3.48
N LEU A 151 14.47 -10.37 4.64
CA LEU A 151 13.92 -11.73 4.76
C LEU A 151 12.44 -11.77 4.41
N ILE A 152 11.64 -10.78 4.85
CA ILE A 152 10.24 -10.65 4.45
C ILE A 152 10.13 -10.53 2.92
N LYS A 153 10.90 -9.62 2.30
CA LYS A 153 10.87 -9.39 0.85
C LYS A 153 11.26 -10.62 0.04
N PHE A 154 12.35 -11.29 0.40
CA PHE A 154 12.92 -12.33 -0.45
C PHE A 154 12.54 -13.76 -0.04
N LEU A 155 12.02 -13.99 1.17
CA LEU A 155 11.55 -15.32 1.57
C LEU A 155 10.03 -15.41 1.65
N LEU A 156 9.39 -14.44 2.32
CA LEU A 156 7.94 -14.49 2.51
C LEU A 156 7.20 -14.10 1.23
N ILE A 157 7.50 -12.93 0.65
CA ILE A 157 6.81 -12.45 -0.56
C ILE A 157 7.08 -13.37 -1.77
N GLN A 158 8.28 -13.98 -1.85
CA GLN A 158 8.59 -14.97 -2.88
C GLN A 158 7.82 -16.29 -2.74
N ASN A 159 7.15 -16.53 -1.61
CA ASN A 159 6.26 -17.67 -1.41
C ASN A 159 4.80 -17.19 -1.35
N PRO A 160 4.09 -17.12 -2.49
CA PRO A 160 2.75 -16.55 -2.55
C PRO A 160 1.76 -17.21 -1.61
N LYS A 161 1.86 -18.53 -1.40
CA LYS A 161 0.95 -19.25 -0.49
C LYS A 161 1.11 -18.75 0.94
N ARG A 162 2.35 -18.74 1.45
CA ARG A 162 2.63 -18.29 2.82
C ARG A 162 2.35 -16.81 3.02
N PHE A 163 2.64 -15.99 2.01
CA PHE A 163 2.31 -14.58 2.05
C PHE A 163 0.80 -14.35 2.14
N VAL A 164 0.01 -15.07 1.34
CA VAL A 164 -1.46 -15.01 1.38
C VAL A 164 -1.99 -15.47 2.74
N ASP A 165 -1.46 -16.54 3.33
CA ASP A 165 -1.85 -17.02 4.67
C ASP A 165 -1.70 -15.88 5.71
N VAL A 166 -0.54 -15.20 5.71
CA VAL A 166 -0.26 -14.07 6.62
C VAL A 166 -1.22 -12.90 6.38
N LEU A 167 -1.51 -12.56 5.12
CA LEU A 167 -2.45 -11.48 4.81
C LEU A 167 -3.87 -11.78 5.30
N TYR A 168 -4.35 -13.02 5.16
CA TYR A 168 -5.68 -13.42 5.62
C TYR A 168 -5.83 -13.35 7.14
N GLU A 169 -4.78 -13.68 7.88
CA GLU A 169 -4.77 -13.59 9.34
C GLU A 169 -4.60 -12.14 9.84
N SER A 170 -3.89 -11.30 9.08
CA SER A 170 -3.52 -9.94 9.51
C SER A 170 -4.52 -8.87 9.09
N LEU A 171 -5.23 -9.05 7.97
CA LEU A 171 -6.15 -8.05 7.44
C LEU A 171 -7.61 -8.40 7.78
N GLY A 172 -8.33 -7.43 8.34
CA GLY A 172 -9.79 -7.52 8.44
C GLY A 172 -10.45 -7.63 7.07
N GLN A 173 -11.68 -8.17 7.01
CA GLN A 173 -12.38 -8.44 5.75
C GLN A 173 -12.49 -7.22 4.83
N GLN A 174 -12.71 -6.03 5.38
CA GLN A 174 -12.80 -4.80 4.60
C GLN A 174 -11.46 -4.45 3.93
N LYS A 175 -10.36 -4.47 4.68
CA LYS A 175 -9.02 -4.18 4.16
C LYS A 175 -8.56 -5.24 3.16
N MET A 176 -8.95 -6.49 3.35
CA MET A 176 -8.73 -7.54 2.37
C MET A 176 -9.46 -7.24 1.04
N ARG A 177 -10.71 -6.75 1.09
CA ARG A 177 -11.44 -6.36 -0.12
C ARG A 177 -10.78 -5.18 -0.83
N GLU A 178 -10.36 -4.16 -0.10
CA GLU A 178 -9.62 -3.01 -0.63
C GLU A 178 -8.32 -3.45 -1.32
N PHE A 179 -7.54 -4.33 -0.66
CA PHE A 179 -6.32 -4.91 -1.22
C PHE A 179 -6.57 -5.68 -2.51
N LEU A 180 -7.58 -6.56 -2.53
CA LEU A 180 -7.90 -7.35 -3.73
C LEU A 180 -8.38 -6.47 -4.88
N ALA A 181 -9.18 -5.43 -4.59
CA ALA A 181 -9.62 -4.47 -5.60
C ALA A 181 -8.41 -3.74 -6.23
N GLU A 182 -7.48 -3.25 -5.42
CA GLU A 182 -6.27 -2.58 -5.89
C GLU A 182 -5.38 -3.52 -6.73
N LEU A 183 -5.26 -4.79 -6.33
CA LEU A 183 -4.52 -5.80 -7.08
C LEU A 183 -5.15 -6.09 -8.45
N LEU A 184 -6.47 -6.25 -8.49
CA LEU A 184 -7.21 -6.57 -9.73
C LEU A 184 -7.33 -5.38 -10.68
N ASN A 185 -7.15 -4.14 -10.19
CA ASN A 185 -7.10 -2.93 -11.03
C ASN A 185 -5.77 -2.78 -11.79
N ARG A 186 -4.78 -3.66 -11.56
CA ARG A 186 -3.51 -3.64 -12.28
C ARG A 186 -3.64 -4.40 -13.61
N ASP A 187 -3.48 -3.70 -14.73
CA ASP A 187 -3.61 -4.26 -16.09
C ASP A 187 -2.76 -5.52 -16.31
N GLU A 188 -1.57 -5.57 -15.73
CA GLU A 188 -0.66 -6.72 -15.83
C GLU A 188 -1.24 -7.96 -15.15
N ILE A 189 -1.88 -7.80 -14.00
CA ILE A 189 -2.56 -8.88 -13.28
C ILE A 189 -3.74 -9.40 -14.08
N ILE A 190 -4.54 -8.49 -14.68
CA ILE A 190 -5.65 -8.87 -15.55
C ILE A 190 -5.13 -9.66 -16.76
N LYS A 191 -4.03 -9.23 -17.37
CA LYS A 191 -3.41 -9.92 -18.52
C LYS A 191 -2.91 -11.32 -18.14
N GLU A 192 -2.22 -11.46 -17.02
CA GLU A 192 -1.73 -12.76 -16.56
C GLU A 192 -2.86 -13.71 -16.15
N PHE A 193 -3.90 -13.20 -15.47
CA PHE A 193 -5.09 -13.98 -15.12
C PHE A 193 -5.77 -14.56 -16.38
N ARG A 194 -5.90 -13.77 -17.45
CA ARG A 194 -6.47 -14.22 -18.72
C ARG A 194 -5.68 -15.36 -19.37
N LYS A 195 -4.34 -15.34 -19.26
CA LYS A 195 -3.48 -16.36 -19.90
C LYS A 195 -3.50 -17.71 -19.21
N THR A 196 -3.69 -17.74 -17.89
CA THR A 196 -3.37 -18.93 -17.08
C THR A 196 -4.56 -19.58 -16.39
N ASN A 197 -5.76 -18.99 -16.42
CA ASN A 197 -6.79 -19.33 -15.43
C ASN A 197 -8.25 -19.31 -15.93
N GLU A 198 -8.52 -19.67 -17.19
CA GLU A 198 -9.91 -19.80 -17.68
C GLU A 198 -10.73 -20.83 -16.86
N GLU A 199 -10.13 -21.97 -16.50
CA GLU A 199 -10.77 -23.00 -15.66
C GLU A 199 -11.07 -22.49 -14.24
N ARG A 200 -10.17 -21.69 -13.66
CA ARG A 200 -10.41 -21.06 -12.36
C ARG A 200 -11.48 -19.99 -12.44
N LEU A 201 -11.57 -19.23 -13.54
CA LEU A 201 -12.66 -18.29 -13.75
C LEU A 201 -14.01 -19.03 -13.76
N ALA A 202 -14.11 -20.17 -14.44
CA ALA A 202 -15.31 -21.00 -14.41
C ALA A 202 -15.66 -21.48 -12.98
N LEU A 203 -14.65 -21.87 -12.20
CA LEU A 203 -14.79 -22.25 -10.78
C LEU A 203 -15.24 -21.08 -9.90
N ILE A 204 -14.68 -19.89 -10.10
CA ILE A 204 -15.08 -18.66 -9.41
C ILE A 204 -16.53 -18.32 -9.74
N LEU A 205 -16.91 -18.35 -11.02
CA LEU A 205 -18.29 -18.10 -11.46
C LEU A 205 -19.27 -19.12 -10.85
N LYS A 206 -18.87 -20.39 -10.78
CA LYS A 206 -19.66 -21.45 -10.14
C LYS A 206 -19.82 -21.22 -8.64
N GLN A 207 -18.75 -20.83 -7.93
CA GLN A 207 -18.77 -20.60 -6.49
C GLN A 207 -19.44 -19.27 -6.11
N ALA A 208 -19.37 -18.27 -6.99
CA ALA A 208 -20.03 -16.98 -6.79
C ALA A 208 -21.56 -17.07 -6.80
N MET A 209 -22.13 -18.23 -7.18
CA MET A 209 -23.57 -18.50 -7.21
C MET A 209 -24.36 -17.37 -7.89
N ILE A 210 -23.79 -16.78 -8.94
CA ILE A 210 -24.42 -15.68 -9.67
C ILE A 210 -25.69 -16.23 -10.31
N LYS A 211 -26.82 -15.56 -10.07
CA LYS A 211 -28.09 -15.90 -10.71
C LYS A 211 -27.93 -15.82 -12.23
N PRO A 212 -28.43 -16.81 -13.00
CA PRO A 212 -28.28 -16.83 -14.46
C PRO A 212 -28.73 -15.54 -15.15
N GLU A 213 -29.80 -14.90 -14.65
CA GLU A 213 -30.34 -13.65 -15.20
C GLU A 213 -29.35 -12.50 -15.03
N LYS A 214 -28.72 -12.40 -13.85
CA LYS A 214 -27.73 -11.36 -13.55
C LYS A 214 -26.44 -11.58 -14.34
N LEU A 215 -26.05 -12.84 -14.54
CA LEU A 215 -24.91 -13.17 -15.41
C LEU A 215 -25.20 -12.78 -16.87
N ALA A 216 -26.42 -13.03 -17.35
CA ALA A 216 -26.84 -12.62 -18.70
C ALA A 216 -26.83 -11.10 -18.87
N GLU A 217 -27.31 -10.36 -17.87
CA GLU A 217 -27.27 -8.89 -17.84
C GLU A 217 -25.83 -8.35 -17.89
N MET A 218 -24.93 -8.90 -17.08
CA MET A 218 -23.50 -8.53 -17.10
C MET A 218 -22.86 -8.85 -18.46
N LEU A 219 -23.19 -10.00 -19.05
CA LEU A 219 -22.70 -10.37 -20.38
C LEU A 219 -23.18 -9.37 -21.44
N GLU A 220 -24.42 -8.91 -21.34
CA GLU A 220 -25.02 -7.99 -22.30
C GLU A 220 -24.46 -6.56 -22.19
N ASN A 221 -24.34 -6.05 -20.97
CA ASN A 221 -24.07 -4.63 -20.71
C ASN A 221 -22.58 -4.33 -20.53
N ASP A 222 -21.83 -5.24 -19.91
CA ASP A 222 -20.46 -4.95 -19.44
C ASP A 222 -19.38 -5.74 -20.19
N ILE A 223 -19.70 -6.93 -20.72
CA ILE A 223 -18.71 -7.85 -21.31
C ILE A 223 -18.78 -7.88 -22.84
N LEU A 224 -19.95 -8.10 -23.42
CA LEU A 224 -20.10 -8.25 -24.87
C LEU A 224 -20.41 -6.91 -25.53
N ASN A 225 -19.56 -6.50 -26.46
CA ASN A 225 -19.88 -5.39 -27.35
C ASN A 225 -20.79 -5.85 -28.51
N ARG A 226 -21.33 -4.88 -29.26
CA ARG A 226 -22.26 -5.13 -30.38
C ARG A 226 -21.71 -6.11 -31.42
N LYS A 227 -20.39 -6.16 -31.61
CA LYS A 227 -19.71 -7.03 -32.59
C LYS A 227 -19.55 -8.45 -32.08
N THR A 228 -19.20 -8.63 -30.80
CA THR A 228 -18.99 -9.97 -30.21
C THR A 228 -20.28 -10.65 -29.79
N ARG A 229 -21.34 -9.87 -29.52
CA ARG A 229 -22.66 -10.39 -29.11
C ARG A 229 -23.25 -11.38 -30.12
N LYS A 230 -23.20 -11.06 -31.42
CA LYS A 230 -23.75 -11.93 -32.48
C LYS A 230 -23.00 -13.27 -32.56
N THR A 231 -21.67 -13.23 -32.49
CA THR A 231 -20.81 -14.42 -32.51
C THR A 231 -21.03 -15.29 -31.28
N PHE A 232 -21.17 -14.68 -30.10
CA PHE A 232 -21.47 -15.39 -28.86
C PHE A 232 -22.81 -16.14 -28.93
N VAL A 233 -23.88 -15.46 -29.35
CA VAL A 233 -25.21 -16.09 -29.47
C VAL A 233 -25.20 -17.21 -30.50
N ALA A 234 -24.50 -17.05 -31.63
CA ALA A 234 -24.36 -18.10 -32.63
C ALA A 234 -23.69 -19.35 -32.05
N SER A 235 -22.56 -19.19 -31.35
CA SER A 235 -21.86 -20.30 -30.68
C SER A 235 -22.74 -20.98 -29.62
N LEU A 236 -23.45 -20.22 -28.79
CA LEU A 236 -24.38 -20.77 -27.79
C LEU A 236 -25.48 -21.63 -28.44
N MET A 237 -26.02 -21.18 -29.58
CA MET A 237 -27.07 -21.87 -30.33
C MET A 237 -26.59 -23.16 -31.01
N GLU A 238 -25.28 -23.32 -31.19
CA GLU A 238 -24.64 -24.48 -31.81
C GLU A 238 -24.27 -25.56 -30.79
N GLN A 239 -24.34 -25.28 -29.49
CA GLN A 239 -24.09 -26.27 -28.45
C GLN A 239 -25.12 -27.42 -28.50
N ASP A 240 -24.66 -28.65 -28.27
CA ASP A 240 -25.47 -29.87 -28.49
C ASP A 240 -26.73 -29.94 -27.59
N GLY A 241 -26.69 -29.35 -26.40
CA GLY A 241 -27.85 -29.20 -25.53
C GLY A 241 -28.94 -28.30 -26.14
N MET A 242 -28.54 -27.19 -26.78
CA MET A 242 -29.44 -26.25 -27.46
C MET A 242 -30.00 -26.81 -28.78
N LYS A 243 -29.20 -27.60 -29.52
CA LYS A 243 -29.68 -28.34 -30.71
C LYS A 243 -30.81 -29.30 -30.37
N LYS A 244 -30.73 -30.01 -29.24
CA LYS A 244 -31.81 -30.88 -28.74
C LYS A 244 -33.06 -30.08 -28.36
N TYR A 245 -32.89 -28.91 -27.75
CA TYR A 245 -33.99 -28.00 -27.41
C TYR A 245 -34.70 -27.45 -28.67
N LYS A 246 -33.95 -26.99 -29.68
CA LYS A 246 -34.50 -26.55 -30.98
C LYS A 246 -35.26 -27.66 -31.70
N LYS A 247 -34.77 -28.91 -31.67
CA LYS A 247 -35.49 -30.06 -32.23
C LYS A 247 -36.81 -30.31 -31.50
N ARG A 248 -36.84 -30.22 -30.16
CA ARG A 248 -38.07 -30.35 -29.36
C ARG A 248 -39.05 -29.19 -29.58
N ALA A 249 -38.58 -27.95 -29.70
CA ALA A 249 -39.42 -26.79 -29.97
C ALA A 249 -40.05 -26.84 -31.37
N LYS A 250 -39.31 -27.31 -32.39
CA LYS A 250 -39.85 -27.51 -33.75
C LYS A 250 -40.88 -28.65 -33.85
N LEU A 251 -40.83 -29.63 -32.94
CA LEU A 251 -41.81 -30.72 -32.86
C LEU A 251 -43.16 -30.27 -32.25
N LYS A 252 -43.21 -29.13 -31.55
CA LYS A 252 -44.45 -28.46 -31.12
C LYS A 252 -45.00 -27.48 -32.17
N LYS A 253 -44.80 -27.75 -33.47
CA LYS A 253 -45.62 -27.08 -34.49
C LYS A 253 -47.05 -27.59 -34.35
N GLU A 254 -47.97 -26.65 -34.18
CA GLU A 254 -49.40 -26.83 -33.96
C GLU A 254 -49.97 -27.95 -34.86
N MET A 255 -50.62 -28.94 -34.24
CA MET A 255 -51.47 -29.86 -34.98
C MET A 255 -52.65 -29.03 -35.54
N PRO A 256 -52.94 -29.10 -36.84
CA PRO A 256 -54.09 -28.40 -37.39
C PRO A 256 -55.36 -28.89 -36.68
N LEU A 257 -56.18 -27.95 -36.21
CA LEU A 257 -57.45 -28.17 -35.49
C LEU A 257 -58.38 -29.16 -36.21
N ASN A 258 -58.22 -29.29 -37.52
CA ASN A 258 -58.93 -30.23 -38.39
C ASN A 258 -58.72 -31.71 -37.99
N LYS A 259 -57.68 -32.03 -37.21
CA LYS A 259 -57.47 -33.37 -36.65
C LYS A 259 -58.30 -33.67 -35.39
N PHE A 260 -58.96 -32.66 -34.80
CA PHE A 260 -59.77 -32.83 -33.59
C PHE A 260 -61.29 -32.83 -33.87
N PHE A 261 -61.72 -32.47 -35.09
CA PHE A 261 -63.13 -32.35 -35.47
C PHE A 261 -63.47 -33.05 -36.80
N GLY A 262 -62.70 -34.07 -37.18
CA GLY A 262 -62.99 -34.94 -38.34
C GLY A 262 -63.52 -36.29 -37.88
#